data_AF-A0A972IFF0-F1
#
_entry.id   AF-A0A972IFF0-F1
#
_cell.length_a   1.000
_cell.length_b   1.000
_cell.length_c   1.000
_cell.angle_alpha   90.00
_cell.angle_beta   90.00
_cell.angle_gamma   90.00
#
_symmetry.space_group_name_H-M   'P 1'
#
loop_
_entity.id
_entity.type
_entity.pdbx_description
1 polymer ?
#
loop_
_entity_poly.entity_id
_entity_poly.type
_entity_poly.pdbx_seq_one_letter_code
_entity_poly.pdbx_strand_id
1 'polypeptide(L)' 'MRFFPAILLILAAPGGLAAAKPNIVLIVSDDQGYNDLGVLGDHIITPNLDRLANEGVRLTNFYVAWP' A
#
# COMPACT_ATOMS: atom_id res chain seq x y z
N MET A 1 -47.21 39.00 -16.42
CA MET A 1 -45.85 39.26 -15.91
C MET A 1 -45.32 37.95 -15.32
N ARG A 2 -44.45 37.28 -16.11
CA ARG A 2 -43.44 36.26 -15.77
C ARG A 2 -43.77 35.20 -14.69
N PHE A 3 -44.19 34.03 -15.16
CA PHE A 3 -44.08 32.76 -14.44
C PHE A 3 -42.60 32.36 -14.31
N PHE A 4 -42.07 32.28 -13.09
CA PHE A 4 -40.74 31.74 -12.81
C PHE A 4 -40.86 30.24 -12.50
N PRO A 5 -40.18 29.32 -13.23
CA PRO A 5 -40.12 27.94 -12.82
C PRO A 5 -39.05 27.80 -11.72
N ALA A 6 -39.43 27.23 -10.59
CA ALA A 6 -38.50 26.83 -9.54
C ALA A 6 -37.64 25.66 -10.07
N ILE A 7 -36.38 25.95 -10.38
CA ILE A 7 -35.39 24.92 -10.71
C ILE A 7 -35.05 24.20 -9.41
N LEU A 8 -35.53 22.96 -9.29
CA LEU A 8 -35.14 22.04 -8.23
C LEU A 8 -33.71 21.56 -8.51
N LEU A 9 -32.75 22.13 -7.78
CA LEU A 9 -31.36 21.68 -7.80
C LEU A 9 -31.27 20.35 -7.04
N ILE A 10 -31.20 19.23 -7.76
CA ILE A 10 -30.90 17.92 -7.17
C ILE A 10 -29.43 17.95 -6.75
N LEU A 11 -29.17 18.16 -5.45
CA LEU A 11 -27.87 17.83 -4.86
C LEU A 11 -27.73 16.30 -4.90
N ALA A 12 -27.03 15.79 -5.92
CA ALA A 12 -26.55 14.42 -5.91
C ALA A 12 -25.54 14.28 -4.76
N ALA A 13 -25.95 13.65 -3.67
CA ALA A 13 -25.02 13.24 -2.63
C ALA A 13 -23.98 12.30 -3.27
N PRO A 14 -22.67 12.52 -3.10
CA PRO A 14 -21.69 11.53 -3.47
C PRO A 14 -21.87 10.35 -2.51
N GLY A 15 -22.62 9.34 -2.94
CA GLY A 15 -22.60 8.02 -2.33
C GLY A 15 -21.19 7.48 -2.53
N GLY A 16 -20.32 7.72 -1.54
CA GLY A 16 -18.96 7.21 -1.58
C GLY A 16 -19.01 5.70 -1.68
N LEU A 17 -18.51 5.14 -2.79
CA LEU A 17 -18.21 3.71 -2.86
C LEU A 17 -17.27 3.43 -1.68
N ALA A 18 -17.75 2.67 -0.69
CA ALA A 18 -16.89 2.16 0.35
C ALA A 18 -15.78 1.37 -0.34
N ALA A 19 -14.52 1.77 -0.14
CA ALA A 19 -13.38 1.08 -0.71
C ALA A 19 -13.43 -0.39 -0.29
N ALA A 20 -13.21 -1.29 -1.24
CA ALA A 20 -13.15 -2.71 -0.93
C ALA A 20 -12.09 -2.93 0.16
N LYS A 21 -12.42 -3.75 1.16
CA LYS A 21 -11.49 -4.07 2.24
C LYS A 21 -10.25 -4.75 1.62
N PRO A 22 -9.02 -4.27 1.88
CA PRO A 22 -7.83 -4.90 1.34
C PRO A 22 -7.58 -6.25 2.02
N ASN A 23 -6.93 -7.16 1.29
CA ASN A 23 -6.34 -8.35 1.87
C ASN A 23 -4.95 -8.01 2.41
N ILE A 24 -4.63 -8.51 3.60
CA ILE A 24 -3.32 -8.29 4.23
C ILE A 24 -2.61 -9.65 4.31
N VAL A 25 -1.40 -9.72 3.74
CA VAL A 25 -0.52 -10.89 3.80
C VAL A 25 0.73 -10.48 4.55
N LEU A 26 0.99 -11.10 5.69
CA LEU A 26 2.21 -10.94 6.46
C LEU A 26 3.14 -12.11 6.15
N ILE A 27 4.32 -11.80 5.61
CA ILE A 27 5.38 -12.77 5.32
C ILE A 27 6.50 -12.52 6.31
N VAL A 28 6.93 -13.56 7.02
CA VAL A 28 8.04 -13.51 7.97
C VAL A 28 9.03 -14.59 7.57
N SER A 29 10.30 -14.22 7.45
CA SER A 29 11.42 -15.14 7.28
C SER A 29 12.11 -15.36 8.62
N ASP A 30 12.64 -16.57 8.80
CA ASP A 30 13.40 -16.97 9.98
C ASP A 30 14.89 -16.67 9.77
N ASP A 31 15.57 -16.15 10.79
CA ASP A 31 17.01 -15.84 10.81
C ASP A 31 17.57 -15.06 9.60
N GLN A 32 16.74 -14.29 8.88
CA GLN A 32 17.18 -13.52 7.73
C GLN A 32 18.05 -12.32 8.15
N GLY A 33 19.30 -12.30 7.69
CA GLY A 33 20.24 -11.22 7.91
C GLY A 33 19.88 -9.97 7.10
N TYR A 34 20.40 -8.81 7.53
CA TYR A 34 20.15 -7.53 6.86
C TYR A 34 20.67 -7.52 5.41
N ASN A 35 21.78 -8.20 5.12
CA ASN A 35 22.37 -8.22 3.78
C ASN A 35 21.82 -9.35 2.91
N ASP A 36 20.93 -10.22 3.39
CA ASP A 36 20.49 -11.42 2.64
C ASP A 36 19.52 -11.11 1.48
N LEU A 37 19.21 -9.83 1.25
CA LEU A 37 18.37 -9.37 0.15
C LEU A 37 19.24 -8.70 -0.92
N GLY A 38 19.05 -9.09 -2.18
CA GLY A 38 19.78 -8.53 -3.31
C GLY A 38 19.68 -7.00 -3.38
N VAL A 39 18.51 -6.44 -3.04
CA VAL A 39 18.29 -4.99 -3.01
C VAL A 39 19.09 -4.24 -1.90
N LEU A 40 19.69 -4.94 -0.93
CA LEU A 40 20.45 -4.37 0.19
C LEU A 40 21.97 -4.51 0.06
N GLY A 41 22.48 -5.20 -0.97
CA GLY A 41 23.90 -5.13 -1.34
C GLY A 41 24.67 -6.45 -1.34
N ASP A 42 24.00 -7.60 -1.20
CA ASP A 42 24.64 -8.91 -1.41
C ASP A 42 24.37 -9.47 -2.82
N HIS A 43 25.15 -10.48 -3.22
CA HIS A 43 25.03 -11.21 -4.48
C HIS A 43 23.90 -12.25 -4.49
N ILE A 44 23.04 -12.29 -3.46
CA ILE A 44 21.90 -13.20 -3.39
C ILE A 44 20.80 -12.73 -4.35
N ILE A 45 20.34 -13.66 -5.19
CA ILE A 45 19.31 -13.39 -6.20
C ILE A 45 17.93 -13.56 -5.57
N THR A 46 17.27 -12.45 -5.20
CA THR A 46 15.95 -12.43 -4.55
C THR A 46 14.88 -11.70 -5.38
N PRO A 47 14.63 -12.07 -6.66
CA PRO A 47 13.92 -11.24 -7.63
C PRO A 47 12.49 -10.89 -7.22
N ASN A 48 11.79 -11.78 -6.51
CA ASN A 48 10.44 -11.52 -6.03
C ASN A 48 10.43 -10.51 -4.86
N LEU A 49 11.38 -10.60 -3.93
CA LEU A 49 11.50 -9.67 -2.81
C LEU A 49 12.04 -8.31 -3.28
N ASP A 50 12.97 -8.31 -4.23
CA ASP A 50 13.50 -7.10 -4.85
C ASP A 50 12.40 -6.34 -5.59
N ARG A 51 11.53 -7.06 -6.32
CA ARG A 51 10.34 -6.47 -6.96
C ARG A 51 9.40 -5.84 -5.94
N LEU A 52 9.09 -6.54 -4.84
CA LEU A 52 8.25 -5.99 -3.76
C LEU A 52 8.88 -4.74 -3.13
N ALA A 53 10.21 -4.72 -2.95
CA ALA A 53 10.91 -3.57 -2.41
C ALA A 53 10.89 -2.36 -3.36
N ASN A 54 10.94 -2.59 -4.68
CA ASN A 54 10.91 -1.54 -5.70
C ASN A 54 9.50 -0.98 -5.98
N GLU A 55 8.46 -1.82 -5.87
CA GLU A 55 7.07 -1.41 -6.06
C GLU A 55 6.44 -0.83 -4.78
N GLY A 56 7.08 -1.04 -3.63
CA GLY A 56 6.56 -0.69 -2.31
C GLY A 56 7.40 0.33 -1.55
N VAL A 57 7.27 0.26 -0.22
CA VAL A 57 8.07 1.06 0.72
C VAL A 57 9.03 0.14 1.45
N ARG A 58 10.30 0.51 1.47
CA ARG A 58 11.35 -0.21 2.19
C ARG A 58 11.73 0.50 3.49
N LEU A 59 11.73 -0.24 4.59
CA LEU A 59 12.20 0.23 5.89
C LEU A 59 13.68 -0.13 6.04
N THR A 60 14.59 0.81 5.79
CA THR A 60 16.05 0.58 5.87
C THR A 60 16.61 0.63 7.29
N ASN A 61 15.79 0.98 8.28
CA ASN A 61 16.14 1.02 9.70
C ASN A 61 15.04 0.35 10.53
N PHE A 62 14.79 -0.94 10.27
CA PHE A 62 13.75 -1.72 10.93
C PHE A 62 14.36 -2.68 11.95
N TYR A 63 14.26 -2.35 13.22
CA TYR A 63 14.83 -3.12 14.32
C TYR A 63 13.79 -4.07 14.93
N VAL A 64 14.23 -5.27 15.30
CA VAL A 64 13.46 -6.19 16.13
C VAL A 64 13.56 -5.79 17.60
N ALA A 65 12.54 -6.11 18.40
CA ALA A 65 12.48 -5.73 19.81
C ALA A 65 13.46 -6.54 20.69
N TRP A 66 13.79 -7.76 20.28
CA TRP A 66 14.68 -8.68 21.00
C TRP A 66 15.38 -9.58 19.98
N PRO A 67 16.70 -9.83 20.09
CA PRO A 67 17.43 -10.77 19.24
C PRO A 67 17.00 -12.23 19.46
#